data_AF-A0A848XMH9-F1
#
_entry.id   AF-A0A848XMH9-F1
#
_cell.length_a   1.000
_cell.length_b   1.000
_cell.length_c   1.000
_cell.angle_alpha   90.00
_cell.angle_beta   90.00
_cell.angle_gamma   90.00
#
_symmetry.space_group_name_H-M   'P 1'
#
loop_
_entity.id
_entity.type
_entity.pdbx_description
1 polymer ?
#
loop_
_entity_poly.entity_id
_entity_poly.type
_entity_poly.pdbx_seq_one_letter_code
_entity_poly.pdbx_strand_id
1 'polypeptide(L)'
;MVAFFSSLIYYGVMVFVLLAVLARFGIQTASFVAVLGAASLAIGLAMQGTFSNFAAGVMILVFRPFKSGDLVDIAGTRGLVADIGLFSTTLNTLDNKQVIVPNGSVWGETITNYNANETRRVDMTFGVGYDDDLAVASKTIRSTVEAHSLVLAEPAPIVEVAELGDSSVNFAVRPWCKTEDYWRVYFDLHRSLKEELEKSGCSIPFPQRDVHLHQVAG
;
A
#
# COMPACT_ATOMS: atom_id res chain seq x y z
N MET A 1 7.04 -35.10 7.77
CA MET A 1 7.25 -34.13 8.87
C MET A 1 7.30 -34.80 10.24
N VAL A 2 6.30 -35.57 10.66
CA VAL A 2 6.27 -36.21 12.00
C VAL A 2 7.51 -37.09 12.28
N ALA A 3 7.94 -37.90 11.31
CA ALA A 3 9.14 -38.73 11.45
C ALA A 3 10.43 -37.91 11.63
N PHE A 4 10.57 -36.78 10.93
CA PHE A 4 11.73 -35.90 11.05
C PHE A 4 11.82 -35.26 12.43
N PHE A 5 10.72 -34.67 12.92
CA PHE A 5 10.68 -34.07 14.26
C PHE A 5 10.87 -35.13 15.36
N SER A 6 10.28 -36.32 15.20
CA SER A 6 10.47 -37.44 16.13
C SER A 6 11.93 -37.87 16.19
N SER A 7 12.60 -38.05 15.05
CA SER A 7 14.03 -38.36 15.02
C SER A 7 14.87 -37.25 15.63
N LEU A 8 14.60 -35.98 15.32
CA LEU A 8 15.34 -34.84 15.86
C LEU A 8 15.25 -34.77 17.40
N ILE A 9 14.03 -34.93 17.94
CA ILE A 9 13.79 -34.97 19.39
C ILE A 9 14.47 -36.19 20.01
N TYR A 10 14.35 -37.37 19.39
CA TYR A 10 14.98 -38.60 19.86
C TYR A 10 16.51 -38.47 19.98
N TYR A 11 17.17 -37.99 18.92
CA TYR A 11 18.62 -37.76 18.96
C TYR A 11 19.01 -36.68 19.95
N GLY A 12 18.23 -35.59 20.06
CA GLY A 12 18.47 -34.53 21.05
C GLY A 12 18.40 -35.05 22.49
N VAL A 13 17.37 -35.83 22.82
CA VAL A 13 17.23 -36.48 24.13
C VAL A 13 18.36 -37.48 24.37
N MET A 14 18.74 -38.27 23.37
CA MET A 14 19.84 -39.24 23.49
C MET A 14 21.17 -38.56 23.81
N VAL A 15 21.49 -37.44 23.16
CA VAL A 15 22.67 -36.62 23.48
C VAL A 15 22.61 -36.11 24.92
N PHE A 16 21.46 -35.61 25.37
CA PHE A 16 21.29 -35.12 26.74
C PHE A 16 21.49 -36.23 27.78
N VAL A 17 20.92 -37.41 27.54
CA VAL A 17 21.09 -38.59 28.42
C VAL A 17 22.55 -39.05 28.46
N LEU A 18 23.24 -39.11 27.33
CA LEU A 18 24.66 -39.47 27.28
C LEU A 18 25.52 -38.50 28.10
N LEU A 19 25.29 -37.20 27.98
CA LEU A 19 25.99 -36.20 28.79
C LEU A 19 25.71 -36.35 30.29
N ALA A 20 24.46 -36.64 30.68
CA ALA A 20 24.10 -36.88 32.07
C ALA A 20 24.81 -38.11 32.65
N VAL A 21 24.95 -39.19 31.86
CA VAL A 21 25.69 -40.39 32.25
C VAL A 21 27.18 -40.09 32.41
N LEU A 22 27.81 -39.43 31.43
CA LEU A 22 29.24 -39.07 31.50
C LEU A 22 29.56 -38.20 32.72
N ALA A 23 28.67 -37.26 33.06
CA ALA A 23 28.80 -36.44 34.25
C ALA A 23 28.78 -37.27 35.55
N ARG A 24 27.99 -38.35 35.61
CA ARG A 24 27.97 -39.29 36.76
C ARG A 24 29.26 -40.09 36.90
N PHE A 25 29.94 -40.37 35.78
CA PHE A 25 31.26 -41.02 35.77
C PHE A 25 32.42 -40.07 36.09
N GLY A 26 32.14 -38.80 36.44
CA GLY A 26 33.16 -37.81 36.79
C GLY A 26 33.87 -37.18 35.59
N ILE A 27 33.38 -37.40 34.37
CA ILE A 27 33.92 -36.78 33.15
C ILE A 27 33.45 -35.33 33.07
N GLN A 28 34.36 -34.41 32.78
CA GLN A 28 34.03 -32.99 32.63
C GLN A 28 33.26 -32.75 31.32
N THR A 29 31.95 -32.54 31.42
CA THR A 29 31.06 -32.33 30.27
C THR A 29 31.01 -30.89 29.76
N ALA A 30 31.71 -29.96 30.43
CA ALA A 30 31.65 -28.53 30.13
C ALA A 30 32.04 -28.18 28.68
N SER A 31 33.07 -28.85 28.12
CA SER A 31 33.49 -28.65 26.72
C SER A 31 32.43 -29.08 25.73
N PHE A 32 31.74 -30.20 25.99
CA PHE A 32 30.63 -30.66 25.16
C PHE A 32 29.43 -29.72 25.22
N VAL A 33 29.10 -29.21 26.42
CA VAL A 33 28.05 -28.21 26.59
C VAL A 33 28.38 -26.92 25.84
N ALA A 34 29.64 -26.48 25.86
CA ALA A 34 30.07 -25.30 25.11
C ALA A 34 29.91 -25.49 23.59
N VAL A 35 30.31 -26.64 23.04
CA VAL A 35 30.14 -26.96 21.61
C VAL A 35 28.66 -27.04 21.23
N LEU A 36 27.84 -27.70 22.05
CA LEU A 36 26.39 -27.77 21.82
C LEU A 36 25.74 -26.39 21.87
N GLY A 37 26.12 -25.54 22.83
CA GLY A 37 25.64 -24.16 22.93
C GLY A 37 26.01 -23.33 21.70
N ALA A 38 27.25 -23.45 21.21
CA ALA A 38 27.69 -22.80 19.98
C ALA A 38 26.90 -23.28 18.75
N ALA A 39 26.67 -24.60 18.64
CA ALA A 39 25.88 -25.19 17.55
C ALA A 39 24.41 -24.72 17.60
N SER A 40 23.80 -24.66 18.78
CA SER A 40 22.43 -24.17 18.97
C SER A 40 22.31 -22.69 18.59
N LEU A 41 23.29 -21.86 18.96
CA LEU A 41 23.32 -20.45 18.56
C LEU A 41 23.42 -20.31 17.04
N ALA A 42 24.29 -21.08 16.39
CA ALA A 42 24.44 -21.07 14.94
C ALA A 42 23.13 -21.46 14.22
N ILE A 43 22.44 -22.51 14.69
CA ILE A 43 21.13 -22.92 14.16
C ILE A 43 20.08 -21.82 14.39
N GLY A 44 20.05 -21.21 15.58
CA GLY A 44 19.12 -20.12 15.90
C GLY A 44 19.31 -18.91 14.99
N LEU A 45 20.56 -18.49 14.75
CA LEU A 45 20.88 -17.41 13.83
C LEU A 45 20.51 -17.77 12.39
N ALA A 46 20.75 -19.01 11.96
CA ALA A 46 20.36 -19.47 10.63
C ALA A 46 18.83 -19.45 10.41
N MET A 47 18.04 -19.67 11.48
CA MET A 47 16.58 -19.65 11.45
C MET A 47 15.95 -18.31 11.83
N GLN A 48 16.75 -17.29 12.15
CA GLN A 48 16.26 -16.00 12.66
C GLN A 48 15.23 -15.37 11.72
N GLY A 49 15.47 -15.40 10.40
CA GLY A 49 14.54 -14.86 9.41
C GLY A 49 13.19 -15.59 9.39
N THR A 50 13.18 -16.92 9.50
CA THR A 50 11.94 -17.71 9.53
C THR A 50 11.13 -17.42 10.78
N PHE A 51 11.77 -17.33 11.95
CA PHE A 51 11.10 -16.95 13.20
C PHE A 51 10.56 -15.52 13.16
N SER A 52 11.28 -14.59 12.54
CA SER A 52 10.81 -13.21 12.35
C SER A 52 9.52 -13.17 11.50
N ASN A 53 9.47 -13.92 10.41
CA ASN A 53 8.29 -14.00 9.56
C ASN A 53 7.10 -14.66 10.27
N PHE A 54 7.35 -15.72 11.04
CA PHE A 54 6.33 -16.36 11.87
C PHE A 54 5.73 -15.40 12.89
N ALA A 55 6.59 -14.73 13.66
CA ALA A 55 6.15 -13.78 14.69
C ALA A 55 5.36 -12.62 14.06
N ALA A 56 5.84 -12.08 12.94
CA ALA A 56 5.12 -11.07 12.19
C ALA A 56 3.75 -11.56 11.70
N GLY A 57 3.65 -12.79 11.20
CA GLY A 57 2.37 -13.39 10.81
C GLY A 57 1.38 -13.50 11.96
N VAL A 58 1.82 -13.95 13.12
CA VAL A 58 1.00 -13.98 14.34
C VAL A 58 0.54 -12.57 14.72
N MET A 59 1.42 -11.58 14.67
CA MET A 59 1.09 -10.19 14.99
C MET A 59 0.07 -9.60 14.01
N ILE A 60 0.19 -9.88 12.71
CA ILE A 60 -0.80 -9.47 11.69
C ILE A 60 -2.16 -10.11 12.00
N LEU A 61 -2.21 -11.38 12.37
CA LEU A 61 -3.47 -12.07 12.69
C LEU A 61 -4.13 -11.57 13.99
N VAL A 62 -3.33 -11.16 14.97
CA VAL A 62 -3.79 -10.64 16.26
C VAL A 62 -4.28 -9.20 16.14
N PHE A 63 -3.46 -8.30 15.60
CA PHE A 63 -3.76 -6.87 15.51
C PHE A 63 -4.62 -6.51 14.30
N ARG A 64 -4.64 -7.37 13.26
CA ARG A 64 -5.43 -7.22 12.03
C ARG A 64 -5.34 -5.80 11.42
N PRO A 65 -4.14 -5.30 11.10
CA PRO A 65 -4.00 -3.99 10.43
C PRO A 65 -4.68 -3.95 9.04
N PHE A 66 -4.90 -5.13 8.46
CA PHE A 66 -5.69 -5.36 7.26
C PHE A 66 -6.27 -6.77 7.31
N LYS A 67 -7.25 -7.05 6.44
CA LYS A 67 -7.89 -8.36 6.30
C LYS A 67 -7.91 -8.81 4.84
N SER A 68 -8.21 -10.09 4.61
CA SER A 68 -8.46 -10.61 3.26
C SER A 68 -9.58 -9.80 2.59
N GLY A 69 -9.36 -9.41 1.35
CA GLY A 69 -10.22 -8.54 0.56
C GLY A 69 -9.84 -7.04 0.60
N ASP A 70 -9.01 -6.60 1.54
CA ASP A 70 -8.58 -5.18 1.57
C ASP A 70 -7.57 -4.89 0.45
N LEU A 71 -7.69 -3.72 -0.18
CA LEU A 71 -6.66 -3.16 -1.06
C LEU A 71 -5.61 -2.47 -0.21
N VAL A 72 -4.38 -2.96 -0.28
CA VAL A 72 -3.26 -2.46 0.51
C VAL A 72 -2.07 -2.09 -0.39
N ASP A 73 -1.26 -1.16 0.09
CA ASP A 73 0.09 -0.87 -0.41
C ASP A 73 1.10 -1.22 0.69
N ILE A 74 1.93 -2.22 0.43
CA ILE A 74 2.89 -2.76 1.41
C ILE A 74 4.22 -2.99 0.70
N ALA A 75 5.30 -2.46 1.27
CA ALA A 75 6.65 -2.56 0.69
C ALA A 75 6.71 -2.15 -0.81
N GLY A 76 5.94 -1.13 -1.19
CA GLY A 76 5.85 -0.62 -2.56
C GLY A 76 5.05 -1.51 -3.53
N THR A 77 4.37 -2.55 -3.03
CA THR A 77 3.48 -3.40 -3.82
C THR A 77 2.04 -3.12 -3.44
N ARG A 78 1.23 -2.71 -4.43
CA ARG A 78 -0.21 -2.51 -4.27
C ARG A 78 -1.01 -3.71 -4.77
N GLY A 79 -1.91 -4.22 -3.94
CA GLY A 79 -2.79 -5.33 -4.30
C GLY A 79 -3.87 -5.62 -3.28
N LEU A 80 -4.86 -6.42 -3.68
CA LEU A 80 -5.89 -6.98 -2.81
C LEU A 80 -5.31 -8.13 -2.01
N VAL A 81 -5.52 -8.14 -0.69
CA VAL A 81 -5.08 -9.23 0.17
C VAL A 81 -5.88 -10.49 -0.15
N ALA A 82 -5.24 -11.49 -0.73
CA ALA A 82 -5.87 -12.76 -1.04
C ALA A 82 -5.90 -13.66 0.21
N ASP A 83 -4.74 -13.85 0.84
CA ASP A 83 -4.58 -14.74 1.99
C ASP A 83 -3.47 -14.25 2.93
N ILE A 84 -3.64 -14.51 4.23
CA ILE A 84 -2.66 -14.19 5.28
C ILE A 84 -2.18 -15.51 5.86
N GLY A 85 -1.05 -15.99 5.32
CA GLY A 85 -0.39 -17.19 5.80
C GLY A 85 0.47 -16.92 7.03
N LEU A 86 1.00 -18.00 7.60
CA LEU A 86 1.82 -17.93 8.82
C LEU A 86 3.16 -17.22 8.61
N PHE A 87 3.78 -17.37 7.43
CA PHE A 87 5.09 -16.78 7.11
C PHE A 87 5.03 -15.72 6.01
N SER A 88 3.96 -15.68 5.22
CA SER A 88 3.82 -14.76 4.09
C SER A 88 2.37 -14.35 3.88
N THR A 89 2.19 -13.16 3.33
CA THR A 89 0.90 -12.62 2.88
C THR A 89 0.86 -12.66 1.36
N THR A 90 -0.26 -13.12 0.80
CA THR A 90 -0.47 -13.18 -0.65
C THR A 90 -1.34 -12.01 -1.08
N LEU A 91 -0.86 -11.23 -2.04
CA LEU A 91 -1.56 -10.11 -2.66
C LEU A 91 -1.87 -10.42 -4.12
N ASN A 92 -3.04 -10.02 -4.59
CA ASN A 92 -3.38 -10.00 -6.01
C ASN A 92 -3.37 -8.55 -6.49
N THR A 93 -2.48 -8.21 -7.42
CA THR A 93 -2.44 -6.88 -8.02
C THR A 93 -3.69 -6.60 -8.85
N LEU A 94 -3.93 -5.32 -9.14
CA LEU A 94 -5.08 -4.91 -9.96
C LEU A 94 -5.00 -5.41 -11.42
N ASP A 95 -3.81 -5.76 -11.90
CA ASP A 95 -3.57 -6.40 -13.19
C ASP A 95 -3.49 -7.94 -13.10
N ASN A 96 -4.04 -8.53 -12.03
CA ASN A 96 -4.21 -9.97 -11.83
C ASN A 96 -2.90 -10.78 -11.75
N LYS A 97 -1.88 -10.22 -11.10
CA LYS A 97 -0.65 -10.94 -10.74
C LYS A 97 -0.68 -11.29 -9.26
N GLN A 98 -0.22 -12.50 -8.93
CA GLN A 98 -0.04 -12.92 -7.55
C GLN A 98 1.35 -12.50 -7.06
N VAL A 99 1.40 -11.80 -5.93
CA VAL A 99 2.62 -11.41 -5.23
C VAL A 99 2.62 -12.02 -3.84
N ILE A 100 3.70 -12.70 -3.48
CA ILE A 100 3.87 -13.33 -2.16
C ILE A 100 4.90 -12.52 -1.38
N VAL A 101 4.48 -11.90 -0.29
CA VAL A 101 5.32 -11.01 0.53
C VAL A 101 5.60 -11.69 1.86
N PRO A 102 6.87 -11.84 2.28
CA PRO A 102 7.20 -12.33 3.61
C PRO A 102 6.60 -11.44 4.71
N ASN A 103 5.99 -12.03 5.74
CA ASN A 103 5.30 -11.27 6.79
C ASN A 103 6.23 -10.32 7.56
N GLY A 104 7.52 -10.67 7.68
CA GLY A 104 8.52 -9.80 8.28
C GLY A 104 8.67 -8.48 7.53
N SER A 105 8.62 -8.51 6.19
CA SER A 105 8.62 -7.30 5.36
C SER A 105 7.31 -6.53 5.46
N VAL A 106 6.18 -7.22 5.63
CA VAL A 106 4.88 -6.56 5.84
C VAL A 106 4.85 -5.80 7.17
N TRP A 107 5.30 -6.43 8.24
CA TRP A 107 5.24 -5.87 9.59
C TRP A 107 6.31 -4.79 9.85
N GLY A 108 7.47 -4.90 9.20
CA GLY A 108 8.57 -3.96 9.35
C GLY A 108 8.43 -2.68 8.52
N GLU A 109 7.49 -2.63 7.58
CA GLU A 109 7.31 -1.51 6.63
C GLU A 109 6.01 -0.74 6.86
N THR A 110 5.88 0.41 6.22
CA THR A 110 4.63 1.18 6.24
C THR A 110 3.53 0.45 5.45
N ILE A 111 2.36 0.29 6.08
CA ILE A 111 1.17 -0.32 5.48
C ILE A 111 0.15 0.78 5.18
N THR A 112 -0.21 0.96 3.90
CA THR A 112 -1.34 1.81 3.52
C THR A 112 -2.54 0.93 3.19
N ASN A 113 -3.57 0.95 4.04
CA ASN A 113 -4.82 0.22 3.78
C ASN A 113 -5.88 1.18 3.23
N TYR A 114 -6.25 1.00 1.97
CA TYR A 114 -7.26 1.83 1.31
C TYR A 114 -8.69 1.51 1.76
N ASN A 115 -8.92 0.33 2.34
CA ASN A 115 -10.22 -0.15 2.80
C ASN A 115 -10.44 -0.04 4.31
N ALA A 116 -9.46 0.50 5.05
CA ALA A 116 -9.58 0.67 6.50
C ALA A 116 -10.67 1.67 6.90
N ASN A 117 -10.93 2.69 6.07
CA ASN A 117 -11.96 3.70 6.30
C ASN A 117 -13.13 3.51 5.34
N GLU A 118 -14.35 3.79 5.81
CA GLU A 118 -15.58 3.65 5.02
C GLU A 118 -15.66 4.68 3.87
N THR A 119 -15.06 5.85 4.07
CA THR A 119 -15.05 6.95 3.10
C THR A 119 -13.63 7.29 2.67
N ARG A 120 -13.52 7.81 1.45
CA ARG A 120 -12.24 8.20 0.85
C ARG A 120 -12.41 9.45 0.01
N ARG A 121 -11.41 10.33 0.09
CA ARG A 121 -11.31 11.53 -0.74
C ARG A 121 -10.73 11.18 -2.11
N VAL A 122 -11.35 11.67 -3.17
CA VAL A 122 -10.92 11.50 -4.56
C VAL A 122 -10.18 12.76 -4.97
N ASP A 123 -8.87 12.67 -5.14
CA ASP A 123 -8.03 13.82 -5.47
C ASP A 123 -7.87 13.95 -6.98
N MET A 124 -8.37 15.06 -7.55
CA MET A 124 -8.32 15.34 -8.99
C MET A 124 -7.89 16.78 -9.27
N THR A 125 -7.22 17.02 -10.39
CA THR A 125 -6.80 18.36 -10.80
C THR A 125 -7.34 18.66 -12.19
N PHE A 126 -8.02 19.80 -12.36
CA PHE A 126 -8.57 20.23 -13.64
C PHE A 126 -8.03 21.62 -13.99
N GLY A 127 -7.39 21.74 -15.16
CA GLY A 127 -6.88 23.00 -15.67
C GLY A 127 -7.90 23.67 -16.59
N VAL A 128 -8.10 24.98 -16.41
CA VAL A 128 -8.82 25.84 -17.36
C VAL A 128 -7.86 26.86 -17.99
N GLY A 129 -8.26 27.50 -19.08
CA GLY A 129 -7.47 28.55 -19.74
C GLY A 129 -7.32 29.78 -18.87
N TYR A 130 -6.25 30.55 -19.09
CA TYR A 130 -6.00 31.80 -18.36
C TYR A 130 -7.03 32.90 -18.65
N ASP A 131 -7.65 32.85 -19.83
CA ASP A 131 -8.68 33.80 -20.26
C ASP A 131 -10.09 33.40 -19.80
N ASP A 132 -10.26 32.22 -19.19
CA ASP A 132 -11.55 31.74 -18.73
C ASP A 132 -12.00 32.45 -17.44
N ASP A 133 -13.31 32.65 -17.28
CA ASP A 133 -13.87 33.19 -16.04
C ASP A 133 -13.80 32.13 -14.92
N LEU A 134 -12.89 32.34 -13.97
CA LEU A 134 -12.67 31.44 -12.84
C LEU A 134 -13.90 31.25 -11.95
N ALA A 135 -14.79 32.26 -11.85
CA ALA A 135 -16.03 32.14 -11.10
C ALA A 135 -17.01 31.20 -11.81
N VAL A 136 -17.08 31.25 -13.14
CA VAL A 136 -17.85 30.30 -13.96
C VAL A 136 -17.26 28.90 -13.82
N ALA A 137 -15.95 28.73 -14.01
CA ALA A 137 -15.28 27.44 -13.88
C ALA A 137 -15.49 26.80 -12.50
N SER A 138 -15.25 27.56 -11.42
CA SER A 138 -15.44 27.09 -10.04
C SER A 138 -16.89 26.67 -9.77
N LYS A 139 -17.85 27.48 -10.20
CA LYS A 139 -19.28 27.18 -10.05
C LYS A 139 -19.67 25.92 -10.82
N THR A 140 -19.24 25.80 -12.07
CA THR A 140 -19.49 24.62 -12.91
C THR A 140 -18.94 23.36 -12.23
N ILE A 141 -17.65 23.35 -11.88
CA ILE A 141 -17.00 22.20 -11.22
C ILE A 141 -17.73 21.83 -9.93
N ARG A 142 -18.00 22.81 -9.06
CA ARG A 142 -18.71 22.58 -7.80
C ARG A 142 -20.08 21.95 -8.03
N SER A 143 -20.88 22.52 -8.94
CA SER A 143 -22.22 22.01 -9.23
C SER A 143 -22.22 20.60 -9.82
N THR A 144 -21.27 20.30 -10.72
CA THR A 144 -21.11 18.95 -11.30
C THR A 144 -20.73 17.93 -10.24
N VAL A 145 -19.82 18.29 -9.33
CA VAL A 145 -19.37 17.41 -8.24
C VAL A 145 -20.51 17.17 -7.23
N GLU A 146 -21.21 18.22 -6.81
CA GLU A 146 -22.32 18.13 -5.86
C GLU A 146 -23.55 17.39 -6.45
N ALA A 147 -23.73 17.41 -7.77
CA ALA A 147 -24.80 16.67 -8.44
C ALA A 147 -24.52 15.16 -8.59
N HIS A 148 -23.29 14.71 -8.38
CA HIS A 148 -22.92 13.31 -8.55
C HIS A 148 -23.45 12.45 -7.38
N SER A 149 -24.30 11.46 -7.68
CA SER A 149 -25.06 10.70 -6.66
C SER A 149 -24.23 9.91 -5.65
N LEU A 150 -22.98 9.58 -5.99
CA LEU A 150 -22.04 8.86 -5.11
C LEU A 150 -21.08 9.78 -4.35
N VAL A 151 -21.14 11.09 -4.57
CA VAL A 151 -20.36 12.08 -3.81
C VAL A 151 -21.11 12.40 -2.53
N LEU A 152 -20.39 12.39 -1.41
CA LEU A 152 -20.91 12.76 -0.10
C LEU A 152 -20.99 14.28 0.02
N ALA A 153 -22.10 14.76 0.59
CA ALA A 153 -22.26 16.17 0.94
C ALA A 153 -21.40 16.57 2.15
N GLU A 154 -21.13 15.61 3.05
CA GLU A 154 -20.28 15.80 4.23
C GLU A 154 -19.19 14.71 4.29
N PRO A 155 -17.90 15.08 4.32
CA PRO A 155 -17.38 16.44 4.23
C PRO A 155 -17.64 17.09 2.86
N ALA A 156 -17.90 18.40 2.87
CA ALA A 156 -18.12 19.15 1.64
C ALA A 156 -16.93 19.04 0.67
N PRO A 157 -17.17 18.86 -0.65
CA PRO A 157 -16.12 18.86 -1.66
C PRO A 157 -15.34 20.18 -1.67
N ILE A 158 -14.02 20.09 -1.74
CA ILE A 158 -13.15 21.26 -1.96
C ILE A 158 -13.00 21.46 -3.46
N VAL A 159 -13.26 22.68 -3.93
CA VAL A 159 -13.10 23.13 -5.32
C VAL A 159 -12.47 24.51 -5.26
N GLU A 160 -11.15 24.57 -5.38
CA GLU A 160 -10.36 25.80 -5.21
C GLU A 160 -9.25 25.87 -6.25
N VAL A 161 -8.80 27.08 -6.59
CA VAL A 161 -7.60 27.27 -7.42
C VAL A 161 -6.39 26.86 -6.61
N ALA A 162 -5.67 25.84 -7.08
CA ALA A 162 -4.50 25.28 -6.41
C ALA A 162 -3.19 25.87 -6.94
N GLU A 163 -3.14 26.18 -8.24
CA GLU A 163 -1.91 26.58 -8.92
C GLU A 163 -2.20 27.37 -10.20
N LEU A 164 -1.36 28.36 -10.51
CA LEU A 164 -1.27 29.01 -11.81
C LEU A 164 -0.11 28.33 -12.57
N GLY A 165 -0.43 27.38 -13.45
CA GLY A 165 0.56 26.54 -14.14
C GLY A 165 1.02 27.12 -15.49
N ASP A 166 1.93 26.44 -16.17
CA ASP A 166 2.57 26.96 -17.39
C ASP A 166 1.60 27.30 -18.54
N SER A 167 0.45 26.63 -18.61
CA SER A 167 -0.54 26.82 -19.69
C SER A 167 -1.99 26.76 -19.21
N SER A 168 -2.22 26.64 -17.90
CA SER A 168 -3.56 26.51 -17.32
C SER A 168 -3.64 27.05 -15.88
N VAL A 169 -4.83 27.46 -15.47
CA VAL A 169 -5.17 27.67 -14.05
C VAL A 169 -5.74 26.36 -13.50
N ASN A 170 -5.04 25.76 -12.54
CA ASN A 170 -5.32 24.42 -12.03
C ASN A 170 -6.21 24.47 -10.79
N PHE A 171 -7.40 23.88 -10.89
CA PHE A 171 -8.31 23.66 -9.76
C PHE A 171 -8.01 22.34 -9.06
N ALA A 172 -7.89 22.38 -7.73
CA ALA A 172 -7.97 21.19 -6.89
C ALA A 172 -9.44 20.83 -6.65
N VAL A 173 -9.82 19.64 -7.07
CA VAL A 173 -11.16 19.07 -6.90
C VAL A 173 -11.04 17.86 -5.96
N ARG A 174 -11.71 17.91 -4.81
CA ARG A 174 -11.53 16.94 -3.71
C ARG A 174 -12.88 16.48 -3.11
N PRO A 175 -13.73 15.77 -3.88
CA PRO A 175 -14.92 15.16 -3.33
C PRO A 175 -14.60 13.98 -2.42
N TRP A 176 -15.53 13.66 -1.53
CA TRP A 176 -15.53 12.45 -0.73
C TRP A 176 -16.57 11.47 -1.26
N CYS A 177 -16.28 10.19 -1.22
CA CYS A 177 -17.22 9.13 -1.56
C CYS A 177 -17.02 7.92 -0.63
N LYS A 178 -17.87 6.90 -0.74
CA LYS A 178 -17.57 5.61 -0.13
C LYS A 178 -16.34 4.99 -0.78
N THR A 179 -15.55 4.26 -0.02
CA THR A 179 -14.33 3.63 -0.50
C THR A 179 -14.58 2.66 -1.67
N GLU A 180 -15.71 1.94 -1.65
CA GLU A 180 -16.11 1.03 -2.73
C GLU A 180 -16.40 1.74 -4.06
N ASP A 181 -16.87 3.00 -4.00
CA ASP A 181 -17.24 3.80 -5.16
C ASP A 181 -16.09 4.63 -5.73
N TYR A 182 -14.91 4.61 -5.09
CA TYR A 182 -13.78 5.49 -5.39
C TYR A 182 -13.46 5.59 -6.88
N TRP A 183 -13.27 4.45 -7.55
CA TRP A 183 -12.90 4.44 -8.96
C TRP A 183 -14.03 4.87 -9.88
N ARG A 184 -15.27 4.55 -9.51
CA ARG A 184 -16.45 4.97 -10.28
C ARG A 184 -16.58 6.49 -10.25
N VAL A 185 -16.55 7.08 -9.05
CA VAL A 185 -16.56 8.54 -8.87
C VAL A 185 -15.39 9.20 -9.61
N TYR A 186 -14.19 8.64 -9.50
CA TYR A 186 -13.01 9.15 -10.20
C TYR A 186 -13.25 9.24 -11.71
N PHE A 187 -13.63 8.13 -12.38
CA PHE A 187 -13.80 8.12 -13.83
C PHE A 187 -15.04 8.91 -14.30
N ASP A 188 -16.15 8.80 -13.58
CA ASP A 188 -17.41 9.47 -13.93
C ASP A 188 -17.25 11.01 -13.84
N LEU A 189 -16.59 11.51 -12.79
CA LEU A 189 -16.32 12.94 -12.64
C LEU A 189 -15.31 13.46 -13.66
N HIS A 190 -14.26 12.72 -14.02
CA HIS A 190 -13.34 13.14 -15.09
C HIS A 190 -14.06 13.40 -16.40
N ARG A 191 -14.97 12.50 -16.77
CA ARG A 191 -15.79 12.68 -17.97
C ARG A 191 -16.76 13.84 -17.83
N SER A 192 -17.54 13.86 -16.73
CA SER A 192 -18.60 14.84 -16.54
C SER A 192 -18.05 16.26 -16.43
N LEU A 193 -16.95 16.45 -15.70
CA LEU A 193 -16.30 17.75 -15.56
C LEU A 193 -15.75 18.27 -16.89
N LYS A 194 -15.16 17.39 -17.72
CA LYS A 194 -14.72 17.74 -19.07
C LYS A 194 -15.89 18.26 -19.91
N GLU A 195 -17.00 17.51 -19.95
CA GLU A 195 -18.17 17.84 -20.76
C GLU A 195 -18.89 19.12 -20.24
N GLU A 196 -19.00 19.30 -18.93
CA GLU A 196 -19.67 20.47 -18.34
C GLU A 196 -18.84 21.75 -18.40
N LEU A 197 -17.52 21.67 -18.24
CA LEU A 197 -16.63 22.82 -18.41
C LEU A 197 -16.72 23.38 -19.83
N GLU A 198 -16.65 22.53 -20.84
CA GLU A 198 -16.79 22.93 -22.25
C GLU A 198 -18.17 23.55 -22.54
N LYS A 199 -19.26 22.97 -22.00
CA LYS A 199 -20.62 23.54 -22.13
C LYS A 199 -20.76 24.90 -21.47
N SER A 200 -20.05 25.14 -20.36
CA SER A 200 -20.03 26.43 -19.67
C SER A 200 -19.18 27.50 -20.37
N GLY A 201 -18.50 27.14 -21.47
CA GLY A 201 -17.65 28.04 -22.23
C GLY A 201 -16.20 28.11 -21.73
N CYS A 202 -15.84 27.31 -20.72
CA CYS A 202 -14.46 27.21 -20.27
C CYS A 202 -13.65 26.34 -21.23
N SER A 203 -12.40 26.72 -21.47
CA SER A 203 -11.45 25.97 -22.27
C SER A 203 -10.63 25.00 -21.42
N ILE A 204 -10.26 23.85 -22.00
CA ILE A 204 -9.22 22.97 -21.46
C ILE A 204 -7.99 23.16 -22.34
N PRO A 205 -7.01 23.97 -21.92
CA PRO A 205 -5.97 24.45 -22.82
C PRO A 205 -5.00 23.32 -23.18
N PHE A 206 -4.62 23.29 -24.46
CA PHE A 206 -3.41 22.60 -24.88
C PHE A 206 -2.17 23.34 -24.36
N PRO A 207 -0.98 22.70 -24.33
CA PRO A 207 0.27 23.39 -24.04
C PRO A 207 0.44 24.64 -24.91
N GLN A 208 0.60 25.80 -24.27
CA GLN A 208 0.78 27.09 -24.93
C GLN A 208 2.26 27.39 -25.12
N ARG A 209 2.61 28.06 -26.22
CA ARG A 209 3.98 28.52 -26.46
C ARG A 209 4.00 29.82 -27.23
N ASP A 210 4.63 30.82 -26.64
CA ASP A 210 4.97 32.05 -27.34
C ASP A 210 6.20 31.83 -28.23
N VAL A 211 6.08 32.18 -29.51
CA VAL A 211 7.15 32.06 -30.51
C VAL A 211 7.51 33.43 -31.04
N HIS A 212 8.72 33.88 -30.73
CA HIS A 212 9.29 35.12 -31.25
C HIS A 212 10.14 34.81 -32.48
N LEU A 213 9.63 35.15 -33.67
CA LEU A 213 10.33 34.95 -34.94
C LEU A 213 11.23 36.14 -35.25
N HIS A 214 12.54 35.92 -35.24
CA HIS A 214 13.52 36.91 -35.64
C HIS A 214 13.99 36.61 -37.08
N GLN A 215 13.69 37.52 -38.00
CA GLN A 215 14.14 37.39 -39.39
C GLN A 215 15.59 37.86 -39.49
N VAL A 216 16.50 36.94 -39.83
CA VAL A 216 17.91 37.26 -40.07
C VAL A 216 18.04 37.71 -41.53
N ALA A 217 18.40 38.97 -41.75
CA ALA A 217 18.68 39.48 -43.09
C ALA A 217 19.96 38.82 -43.63
N GLY A 218 19.84 38.18 -44.80
CA GLY A 218 20.97 37.66 -45.58
C GLY A 218 21.52 38.69 -46.55
#